data_AF-A0A7L1KQT6-F1
#
_entry.id   AF-A0A7L1KQT6-F1
#
_cell.length_a   1.000
_cell.length_b   1.000
_cell.length_c   1.000
_cell.angle_alpha   90.00
_cell.angle_beta   90.00
_cell.angle_gamma   90.00
#
_symmetry.space_group_name_H-M   'P 1'
#
loop_
_entity.id
_entity.type
_entity.pdbx_description
1 polymer ?
#
loop_
_entity_poly.entity_id
_entity_poly.type
_entity_poly.pdbx_seq_one_letter_code
_entity_poly.pdbx_strand_id
1 'polypeptide(L)'
;CPAPSALRTANGTRICAQLYTDNSPYYDQCCGGEVLVVDPGDDVPYMPRGWAATVSSLVVGTRCELTVWSRSGKKGKSRHFGA
;
A
#
# COMPACT_ATOMS: atom_id res chain seq x y z
N CYS A 1 -8.18 8.79 5.00
CA CYS A 1 -7.14 7.75 5.17
C CYS A 1 -6.78 7.56 6.63
N PRO A 2 -6.45 6.34 7.09
CA PRO A 2 -5.96 6.11 8.44
C PRO A 2 -4.62 6.83 8.67
N ALA A 3 -4.36 7.21 9.91
CA ALA A 3 -3.07 7.76 10.29
C ALA A 3 -1.95 6.71 10.12
N PRO A 4 -0.77 7.06 9.58
CA PRO A 4 0.37 6.15 9.46
C PRO A 4 0.76 5.41 10.76
N SER A 5 0.59 6.06 11.91
CA SER A 5 0.88 5.49 13.23
C SER A 5 -0.16 4.46 13.70
N ALA A 6 -1.35 4.46 13.10
CA ALA A 6 -2.47 3.57 13.43
C ALA A 6 -2.50 2.29 12.59
N LEU A 7 -1.56 2.11 11.65
CA LEU A 7 -1.48 0.90 10.82
C LEU A 7 -1.01 -0.32 11.62
N ARG A 8 -1.99 -1.07 12.13
CA ARG A 8 -1.79 -2.32 12.88
C ARG A 8 -2.89 -3.33 12.56
N THR A 9 -2.58 -4.62 12.64
CA THR A 9 -3.58 -5.68 12.59
C THR A 9 -4.39 -5.71 13.89
N ALA A 10 -5.53 -6.43 13.89
CA ALA A 10 -6.34 -6.66 15.10
C ALA A 10 -5.54 -7.32 16.24
N ASN A 11 -4.51 -8.09 15.89
CA ASN A 11 -3.60 -8.77 16.83
C ASN A 11 -2.45 -7.85 17.31
N GLY A 12 -2.43 -6.58 16.90
CA GLY A 12 -1.42 -5.60 17.30
C GLY A 12 -0.14 -5.62 16.48
N THR A 13 0.00 -6.53 15.50
CA THR A 13 1.16 -6.59 14.61
C THR A 13 1.20 -5.34 13.74
N ARG A 14 2.40 -4.78 13.55
CA ARG A 14 2.59 -3.59 12.72
C ARG A 14 2.38 -3.93 11.25
N ILE A 15 1.59 -3.11 10.56
CA ILE A 15 1.44 -3.14 9.11
C ILE A 15 2.34 -2.04 8.53
N CYS A 16 3.12 -2.36 7.49
CA CYS A 16 4.00 -1.36 6.87
C CYS A 16 3.30 -0.53 5.79
N ALA A 17 2.37 -1.11 5.04
CA ALA A 17 1.57 -0.34 4.10
C ALA A 17 0.17 -0.92 3.91
N GLN A 18 -0.76 -0.05 3.54
CA GLN A 18 -2.07 -0.42 3.03
C GLN A 18 -2.29 0.28 1.70
N LEU A 19 -2.71 -0.48 0.69
CA LEU A 19 -3.05 0.01 -0.65
C LEU A 19 -4.55 -0.13 -0.86
N TYR A 20 -5.16 0.86 -1.48
CA TYR A 20 -6.61 1.00 -1.63
C TYR A 20 -6.98 1.12 -3.10
N THR A 21 -8.20 0.70 -3.45
CA THR A 21 -8.69 0.71 -4.83
C THR A 21 -9.54 1.94 -5.17
N ASP A 22 -10.15 2.59 -4.18
CA ASP A 22 -11.08 3.69 -4.44
C ASP A 22 -10.34 4.97 -4.83
N ASN A 23 -10.79 5.60 -5.92
CA ASN A 23 -10.22 6.85 -6.41
C ASN A 23 -11.26 7.97 -6.30
N SER A 24 -11.44 8.51 -5.09
CA SER A 24 -12.31 9.66 -4.86
C SER A 24 -11.56 10.98 -5.09
N PRO A 25 -12.19 12.00 -5.70
CA PRO A 25 -11.64 13.35 -5.73
C PRO A 25 -11.53 13.99 -4.33
N TYR A 26 -12.24 13.44 -3.34
CA TYR A 26 -12.19 13.89 -1.95
C TYR A 26 -11.16 13.08 -1.16
N TYR A 27 -10.24 13.79 -0.49
CA TYR A 27 -9.10 13.18 0.21
C TYR A 27 -9.51 12.27 1.37
N ASP A 28 -10.59 12.58 2.06
CA ASP A 28 -11.15 11.76 3.13
C ASP A 28 -11.74 10.43 2.62
N GLN A 29 -12.13 10.36 1.34
CA GLN A 29 -12.77 9.22 0.70
C GLN A 29 -11.83 8.39 -0.18
N CYS A 30 -10.55 8.75 -0.32
CA CYS A 30 -9.62 8.04 -1.21
C CYS A 30 -9.06 6.73 -0.64
N CYS A 31 -9.15 6.52 0.68
CA CYS A 31 -8.75 5.27 1.33
C CYS A 31 -9.97 4.40 1.64
N GLY A 32 -10.67 4.01 0.58
CA GLY A 32 -11.83 3.12 0.60
C GLY A 32 -11.63 1.89 -0.30
N GLY A 33 -12.70 1.11 -0.46
CA GLY A 33 -12.72 -0.05 -1.35
C GLY A 33 -11.98 -1.26 -0.78
N GLU A 34 -11.41 -2.07 -1.68
CA GLU A 34 -10.58 -3.20 -1.29
C GLU A 34 -9.24 -2.72 -0.75
N VAL A 35 -8.71 -3.43 0.25
CA VAL A 35 -7.45 -3.08 0.92
C VAL A 35 -6.45 -4.22 0.77
N LEU A 36 -5.27 -3.91 0.22
CA LEU A 36 -4.13 -4.82 0.21
C LEU A 36 -3.18 -4.41 1.31
N VAL A 37 -2.93 -5.34 2.24
CA VAL A 37 -2.01 -5.17 3.35
C VAL A 37 -0.62 -5.61 2.92
N VAL A 38 0.40 -4.84 3.29
CA VAL A 38 1.82 -5.17 3.11
C VAL A 38 2.47 -5.25 4.47
N ASP A 39 2.96 -6.44 4.80
CA ASP A 39 3.60 -6.73 6.06
C ASP A 39 5.09 -6.30 6.04
N PRO A 40 5.70 -6.08 7.21
CA PRO A 40 7.12 -5.75 7.30
C PRO A 40 7.99 -6.87 6.72
N GLY A 41 8.86 -6.52 5.77
CA GLY A 41 9.76 -7.47 5.12
C GLY A 41 9.17 -8.18 3.91
N ASP A 42 7.91 -7.89 3.54
CA ASP A 42 7.31 -8.44 2.33
C ASP A 42 8.07 -7.99 1.08
N ASP A 43 8.42 -8.99 0.27
CA ASP A 43 8.99 -8.78 -1.05
C ASP A 43 8.14 -9.49 -2.10
N VAL A 44 7.21 -8.73 -2.69
CA VAL A 44 6.21 -9.23 -3.63
C VAL A 44 6.48 -8.75 -5.07
N PRO A 45 7.34 -9.44 -5.84
CA PRO A 45 7.68 -9.03 -7.21
C PRO A 45 6.52 -9.16 -8.20
N TYR A 46 5.43 -9.84 -7.83
CA TYR A 46 4.24 -10.05 -8.65
C TYR A 46 3.01 -9.59 -7.89
N MET A 47 2.19 -8.77 -8.54
CA MET A 47 0.94 -8.29 -7.95
C MET A 47 -0.05 -9.46 -7.80
N PRO A 48 -0.81 -9.56 -6.70
CA PRO A 48 -1.89 -10.52 -6.58
C PRO A 48 -2.89 -10.42 -7.74
N ARG A 49 -3.53 -11.55 -8.07
CA ARG A 49 -4.53 -11.58 -9.15
C ARG A 49 -5.66 -10.58 -8.85
N GLY A 50 -6.02 -9.78 -9.84
CA GLY A 50 -7.07 -8.75 -9.72
C GLY A 50 -6.59 -7.38 -9.21
N TRP A 51 -5.33 -7.27 -8.75
CA TRP A 51 -4.78 -6.03 -8.20
C TRP A 51 -3.95 -5.20 -9.18
N ALA A 52 -3.66 -5.75 -10.37
CA ALA A 52 -2.88 -5.04 -11.37
C ALA A 52 -3.66 -3.81 -11.87
N ALA A 53 -3.03 -2.62 -11.75
CA ALA A 53 -3.59 -1.34 -12.17
C ALA A 53 -4.91 -0.93 -11.49
N THR A 54 -5.23 -1.49 -10.33
CA THR A 54 -6.43 -1.12 -9.55
C THR A 54 -6.13 -0.22 -8.35
N VAL A 55 -4.91 -0.23 -7.83
CA VAL A 55 -4.52 0.61 -6.70
C VAL A 55 -4.51 2.09 -7.09
N SER A 56 -5.26 2.89 -6.34
CA SER A 56 -5.41 4.33 -6.52
C SER A 56 -4.69 5.14 -5.45
N SER A 57 -4.66 4.65 -4.21
CA SER A 57 -4.08 5.34 -3.06
C SER A 57 -3.37 4.35 -2.12
N LEU A 58 -2.47 4.86 -1.30
CA LEU A 58 -1.74 4.06 -0.32
C LEU A 58 -1.39 4.88 0.93
N VAL A 59 -1.22 4.19 2.04
CA VAL A 59 -0.68 4.74 3.29
C VAL A 59 0.50 3.89 3.70
N VAL A 60 1.64 4.53 3.95
CA VAL A 60 2.84 3.89 4.51
C VAL A 60 2.90 4.20 6.00
N GLY A 61 3.17 3.18 6.81
CA GLY A 61 3.32 3.30 8.25
C GLY A 61 4.58 4.06 8.64
N THR A 62 4.60 4.63 9.85
CA THR A 62 5.80 5.28 10.37
C THR A 62 6.98 4.31 10.37
N ARG A 63 8.22 4.77 10.12
CA ARG A 63 9.42 3.90 10.11
C ARG A 63 9.33 2.69 9.16
N CYS A 64 8.43 2.72 8.18
CA CYS A 64 8.39 1.76 7.09
C CYS A 64 8.71 2.50 5.79
N GLU A 65 9.28 1.75 4.86
CA GLU A 65 9.56 2.20 3.51
C GLU A 65 8.90 1.22 2.55
N LEU A 66 8.31 1.75 1.49
CA LEU A 66 7.67 0.97 0.44
C LEU A 66 8.27 1.39 -0.91
N THR A 67 8.81 0.41 -1.63
CA THR A 67 9.22 0.60 -3.01
C THR A 67 8.27 -0.17 -3.92
N VAL A 68 7.74 0.48 -4.95
CA VAL A 68 6.86 -0.14 -5.94
C VAL A 68 7.44 0.02 -7.33
N TRP A 69 7.12 -0.91 -8.23
CA TRP A 69 7.60 -0.95 -9.60
C TRP A 69 6.45 -0.91 -10.59
N SER A 70 6.63 -0.19 -11.69
CA SER A 70 5.62 -0.06 -12.73
C SER A 70 5.41 -1.33 -13.55
N ARG A 71 6.31 -2.33 -13.44
CA ARG A 71 6.21 -3.64 -14.12
C ARG A 71 6.56 -4.77 -13.16
N SER A 72 5.97 -5.93 -13.42
CA SER A 72 6.21 -7.17 -12.68
C SER A 72 7.69 -7.59 -12.69
N GLY A 73 8.10 -8.31 -11.64
CA GLY A 73 9.48 -8.76 -11.46
C GLY A 73 10.44 -7.63 -11.11
N LYS A 74 9.96 -6.57 -10.43
CA LYS A 74 10.74 -5.38 -10.07
C LYS A 74 11.37 -4.64 -11.26
N LYS A 75 10.62 -4.55 -12.37
CA LYS A 75 11.10 -3.93 -13.62
C LYS A 75 10.45 -2.57 -13.86
N GLY A 76 11.00 -1.82 -14.81
CA GLY A 76 10.45 -0.53 -15.21
C GLY A 76 10.81 0.60 -14.25
N LYS A 77 9.90 1.56 -14.06
CA LYS A 77 10.12 2.71 -13.18
C LYS A 77 9.78 2.31 -11.75
N SER A 78 10.63 2.69 -10.80
CA SER A 78 10.34 2.55 -9.38
C SER A 78 9.87 3.85 -8.77
N ARG A 79 9.06 3.75 -7.71
CA ARG A 79 8.67 4.84 -6.82
C ARG A 79 8.94 4.37 -5.39
N HIS A 80 9.54 5.25 -4.60
CA HIS A 80 9.82 5.00 -3.20
C HIS A 80 8.93 5.91 -2.35
N PHE A 81 8.34 5.33 -1.30
CA PHE A 81 7.49 6.00 -0.33
C PHE A 81 8.03 5.72 1.07
N GLY A 82 8.24 6.76 1.85
CA GLY A 82 8.67 6.67 3.25
C GLY A 82 7.95 7.75 4.07
N ALA A 83 7.85 7.52 5.37
CA ALA A 83 7.18 8.40 6.34
C ALA A 83 8.10 8.76 7.51
#